data_AF-A0A1Q7BTV1-F1
#
_entry.id   AF-A0A1Q7BTV1-F1
#
_cell.length_a   1.000
_cell.length_b   1.000
_cell.length_c   1.000
_cell.angle_alpha   90.00
_cell.angle_beta   90.00
_cell.angle_gamma   90.00
#
_symmetry.space_group_name_H-M   'P 1'
#
loop_
_entity.id
_entity.type
_entity.pdbx_description
1 polymer ?
#
loop_
_entity_poly.entity_id
_entity_poly.type
_entity_poly.pdbx_seq_one_letter_code
_entity_poly.pdbx_strand_id
1 'polypeptide(L)'
;MVAAVVVAALVAVAVVGSRRRALREKFGPEYDRVVAEQDSRSAGERELRERERRHAELELRPLSPEARAGYAEQWAQVQTRFVDTPEEAVRAGDELVTRLVGEIGYPTGNYDDQVATLSVEHAATLGRYRDAHAIFLRAERGEASTEQLRQALVHYRALFAELLGDEPVPAAEPEREAAHRAPEPDAAPEPDAQSRPEPAPESRPEPAPRAHPDGRPVIRPDNQSAPR
;
A
#
# COMPACT_ATOMS: atom_id res chain seq x y z
N MET A 1 -41.60 23.56 24.69
CA MET A 1 -41.38 22.95 23.37
C MET A 1 -40.01 23.25 22.78
N VAL A 2 -39.55 24.51 22.75
CA VAL A 2 -38.23 24.87 22.15
C VAL A 2 -37.06 24.04 22.72
N ALA A 3 -36.97 23.88 24.04
CA ALA A 3 -35.93 23.07 24.67
C ALA A 3 -35.95 21.59 24.23
N ALA A 4 -37.14 20.99 24.10
CA ALA A 4 -37.28 19.60 23.63
C ALA A 4 -36.88 19.44 22.16
N VAL A 5 -37.21 20.43 21.31
CA VAL A 5 -36.81 20.43 19.89
C VAL A 5 -35.30 20.60 19.75
N VAL A 6 -34.67 21.48 20.53
CA VAL A 6 -33.21 21.66 20.52
C VAL A 6 -32.49 20.39 20.99
N VAL A 7 -32.96 19.76 22.08
CA VAL A 7 -32.39 18.50 22.55
C VAL A 7 -32.54 17.39 21.50
N ALA A 8 -33.72 17.25 20.90
CA ALA A 8 -33.94 16.27 19.83
C ALA A 8 -33.03 16.51 18.62
N ALA A 9 -32.83 17.77 18.22
CA ALA A 9 -31.92 18.13 17.14
C ALA A 9 -30.45 17.80 17.46
N LEU A 10 -30.00 18.09 18.69
CA LEU A 10 -28.64 17.76 19.14
C LEU A 10 -28.39 16.25 19.17
N VAL A 11 -29.36 15.47 19.67
CA VAL A 11 -29.29 14.01 19.66
C VAL A 11 -29.26 13.48 18.23
N ALA A 12 -30.09 14.00 17.33
CA ALA A 12 -30.08 13.60 15.92
C ALA A 12 -28.72 13.86 15.26
N VAL A 13 -28.13 15.05 15.49
CA VAL A 13 -26.79 15.39 14.98
C VAL A 13 -25.72 14.47 15.54
N ALA A 14 -25.76 14.17 16.84
CA ALA A 14 -24.82 13.26 17.49
C ALA A 14 -24.92 11.83 16.91
N VAL A 15 -26.14 11.31 16.73
CA VAL A 15 -26.38 9.97 16.16
C VAL A 15 -25.90 9.91 14.72
N VAL A 16 -26.21 10.91 13.88
CA VAL A 16 -25.74 10.94 12.48
C VAL A 16 -24.22 11.03 12.41
N GLY A 17 -23.60 11.87 13.26
CA GLY A 17 -22.15 12.00 13.36
C GLY A 17 -21.47 10.69 13.76
N SER A 18 -21.99 9.98 14.76
CA SER A 18 -21.44 8.70 15.24
C SER A 18 -21.53 7.60 14.17
N ARG A 19 -22.69 7.44 13.52
CA ARG A 19 -22.90 6.45 12.44
C ARG A 19 -21.94 6.66 11.28
N ARG A 20 -21.66 7.92 10.96
CA ARG A 20 -20.73 8.28 9.91
C ARG A 20 -19.27 7.95 10.28
N ARG A 21 -18.88 8.17 11.54
CA ARG A 21 -17.56 7.76 12.03
C ARG A 21 -17.40 6.24 11.96
N ALA A 22 -18.40 5.49 12.40
CA ALA A 22 -18.40 4.03 12.32
C ALA A 22 -18.21 3.52 10.88
N LEU A 23 -18.92 4.09 9.89
CA LEU A 23 -18.71 3.73 8.48
C LEU A 23 -17.29 4.03 8.00
N ARG A 24 -16.73 5.18 8.40
CA ARG A 24 -15.35 5.55 8.02
C ARG A 24 -14.31 4.66 8.66
N GLU A 25 -14.51 4.27 9.91
CA GLU A 25 -13.61 3.37 10.62
C GLU A 25 -13.62 1.97 10.01
N LYS A 26 -14.81 1.47 9.64
CA LYS A 26 -14.96 0.13 9.06
C LYS A 26 -14.49 0.03 7.61
N PHE A 27 -14.92 0.96 6.75
CA PHE A 27 -14.58 0.92 5.33
C PHE A 27 -13.23 1.61 5.03
N GLY A 28 -12.69 2.43 5.93
CA GLY A 28 -11.41 3.09 5.73
C GLY A 28 -11.36 3.85 4.39
N PRO A 29 -10.36 3.60 3.52
CA PRO A 29 -10.26 4.21 2.19
C PRO A 29 -11.47 3.95 1.28
N GLU A 30 -12.17 2.83 1.46
CA GLU A 30 -13.37 2.49 0.68
C GLU A 30 -14.52 3.46 0.94
N TYR A 31 -14.56 4.08 2.12
CA TYR A 31 -15.56 5.10 2.42
C TYR A 31 -15.42 6.27 1.46
N ASP A 32 -14.21 6.84 1.36
CA ASP A 32 -13.98 8.05 0.57
C ASP A 32 -14.13 7.74 -0.93
N ARG A 33 -13.76 6.53 -1.37
CA ARG A 33 -13.97 6.06 -2.73
C ARG A 33 -15.46 5.96 -3.10
N VAL A 34 -16.25 5.21 -2.34
CA VAL A 34 -17.68 5.02 -2.64
C VAL A 34 -18.43 6.34 -2.55
N VAL A 35 -18.06 7.24 -1.63
CA VAL A 35 -18.65 8.58 -1.57
C VAL A 35 -18.28 9.42 -2.80
N ALA A 36 -17.06 9.29 -3.33
CA ALA A 36 -16.63 10.03 -4.53
C ALA A 36 -17.28 9.52 -5.83
N GLU A 37 -17.65 8.25 -5.89
CA GLU A 37 -18.32 7.62 -7.05
C GLU A 37 -19.82 7.97 -7.14
N GLN A 38 -20.39 8.60 -6.11
CA GLN A 38 -21.83 8.80 -5.96
C GLN A 38 -22.23 10.28 -6.05
N ASP A 39 -23.46 10.56 -6.51
CA ASP A 39 -23.97 11.93 -6.73
C ASP A 39 -23.99 12.79 -5.46
N SER A 40 -23.98 12.15 -4.30
CA SER A 40 -23.93 12.82 -3.01
C SER A 40 -23.34 11.92 -1.94
N ARG A 41 -22.80 12.56 -0.89
CA ARG A 41 -22.31 11.86 0.29
C ARG A 41 -23.37 10.93 0.91
N SER A 42 -24.61 11.39 1.00
CA SER A 42 -25.70 10.59 1.58
C SER A 42 -26.03 9.37 0.72
N ALA A 43 -25.89 9.46 -0.62
CA ALA A 43 -26.01 8.31 -1.51
C ALA A 43 -24.87 7.30 -1.28
N GLY A 44 -23.62 7.75 -1.20
CA GLY A 44 -22.48 6.86 -0.89
C GLY A 44 -22.58 6.18 0.47
N GLU A 45 -22.96 6.90 1.52
CA GLU A 45 -23.19 6.29 2.83
C GLU A 45 -24.38 5.32 2.85
N ARG A 46 -25.38 5.51 1.98
CA ARG A 46 -26.49 4.55 1.83
C ARG A 46 -26.01 3.27 1.15
N GLU A 47 -25.22 3.38 0.09
CA GLU A 47 -24.61 2.24 -0.61
C GLU A 47 -23.74 1.42 0.34
N LEU A 48 -22.87 2.06 1.13
CA LEU A 48 -22.04 1.34 2.11
C LEU A 48 -22.87 0.54 3.13
N ARG A 49 -23.96 1.13 3.64
CA ARG A 49 -24.87 0.40 4.54
C ARG A 49 -25.60 -0.76 3.85
N GLU A 50 -25.86 -0.63 2.55
CA GLU A 50 -26.46 -1.70 1.76
C GLU A 50 -25.48 -2.85 1.56
N ARG A 51 -24.20 -2.55 1.34
CA ARG A 51 -23.14 -3.57 1.32
C ARG A 51 -23.04 -4.30 2.65
N GLU A 52 -23.09 -3.59 3.78
CA GLU A 52 -23.10 -4.22 5.11
C GLU A 52 -24.30 -5.14 5.30
N ARG A 53 -25.50 -4.73 4.85
CA ARG A 53 -26.71 -5.55 4.93
C ARG A 53 -26.58 -6.82 4.09
N ARG A 54 -26.20 -6.70 2.82
CA ARG A 54 -25.97 -7.84 1.93
C ARG A 54 -24.90 -8.78 2.47
N HIS A 55 -23.83 -8.24 3.03
CA HIS A 55 -22.77 -9.04 3.64
C HIS A 55 -23.25 -9.78 4.90
N ALA A 56 -24.09 -9.17 5.72
CA ALA A 56 -24.63 -9.80 6.93
C ALA A 56 -25.55 -11.00 6.63
N GLU A 57 -26.03 -11.12 5.40
CA GLU A 57 -26.84 -12.24 4.92
C GLU A 57 -25.99 -13.41 4.38
N LEU A 58 -24.67 -13.25 4.28
CA LEU A 58 -23.77 -14.29 3.76
C LEU A 58 -23.45 -15.35 4.80
N GLU A 59 -23.44 -16.60 4.35
CA GLU A 59 -22.95 -17.74 5.13
C GLU A 59 -21.44 -17.94 4.87
N LEU A 60 -20.62 -17.11 5.51
CA LEU A 60 -19.16 -17.22 5.41
C LEU A 60 -18.65 -18.39 6.24
N ARG A 61 -17.77 -19.21 5.66
CA ARG A 61 -17.18 -20.39 6.30
C ARG A 61 -15.67 -20.23 6.39
N PRO A 62 -15.06 -20.43 7.58
CA PRO A 62 -13.62 -20.45 7.69
C PRO A 62 -13.05 -21.63 6.91
N LEU A 63 -11.91 -21.42 6.25
CA LEU A 63 -11.21 -22.47 5.54
C LEU A 63 -10.71 -23.54 6.52
N SER A 64 -10.74 -24.81 6.09
CA SER A 64 -10.06 -25.87 6.84
C SER A 64 -8.53 -25.67 6.77
N PRO A 65 -7.76 -26.16 7.75
CA PRO A 65 -6.30 -26.14 7.67
C PRO A 65 -5.75 -26.77 6.39
N GLU A 66 -6.36 -27.87 5.92
CA GLU A 66 -5.98 -28.57 4.70
C GLU A 66 -6.26 -27.71 3.46
N ALA A 67 -7.41 -27.05 3.40
CA ALA A 67 -7.73 -26.13 2.32
C ALA A 67 -6.74 -24.96 2.28
N ARG A 68 -6.43 -24.35 3.43
CA ARG A 68 -5.41 -23.28 3.51
C ARG A 68 -4.06 -23.74 2.99
N ALA A 69 -3.59 -24.91 3.41
CA ALA A 69 -2.32 -25.47 2.94
C ALA A 69 -2.32 -25.71 1.42
N GLY A 70 -3.41 -26.27 0.88
CA GLY A 70 -3.55 -26.50 -0.56
C GLY A 70 -3.61 -25.20 -1.37
N TYR A 71 -4.26 -24.15 -0.86
CA TYR A 71 -4.26 -22.83 -1.50
C TYR A 71 -2.88 -22.16 -1.46
N ALA A 72 -2.16 -22.26 -0.34
CA ALA A 72 -0.79 -21.76 -0.23
C ALA A 72 0.18 -22.46 -1.21
N GLU A 73 0.06 -23.77 -1.37
CA GLU A 73 0.85 -24.53 -2.35
C GLU A 73 0.53 -24.10 -3.79
N GLN A 74 -0.75 -23.95 -4.14
CA GLN A 74 -1.18 -23.45 -5.45
C GLN A 74 -0.61 -22.05 -5.72
N TRP A 75 -0.59 -21.17 -4.71
CA TRP A 75 -0.01 -19.84 -4.83
C TRP A 75 1.50 -19.91 -5.13
N ALA A 76 2.24 -20.78 -4.45
CA ALA A 76 3.68 -20.97 -4.71
C ALA A 76 3.94 -21.48 -6.15
N GLN A 77 3.06 -22.34 -6.67
CA GLN A 77 3.14 -22.79 -8.07
C GLN A 77 2.91 -21.64 -9.05
N VAL A 78 1.96 -20.74 -8.78
CA VAL A 78 1.72 -19.53 -9.60
C VAL A 78 2.99 -18.67 -9.65
N GLN A 79 3.62 -18.43 -8.50
CA GLN A 79 4.85 -17.64 -8.43
C GLN A 79 6.01 -18.27 -9.20
N THR A 80 6.15 -19.59 -9.15
CA THR A 80 7.20 -20.31 -9.87
C THR A 80 7.03 -20.17 -11.39
N ARG A 81 5.79 -20.31 -11.88
CA ARG A 81 5.47 -20.19 -13.31
C ARG A 81 5.69 -18.78 -13.87
N PHE A 82 5.63 -17.74 -13.03
CA PHE A 82 5.78 -16.35 -13.48
C PHE A 82 7.09 -16.09 -14.24
N VAL A 83 8.17 -16.81 -13.90
CA VAL A 83 9.48 -16.64 -14.54
C VAL A 83 9.41 -17.02 -16.02
N ASP A 84 8.67 -18.07 -16.35
CA ASP A 84 8.59 -18.63 -17.70
C ASP A 84 7.37 -18.05 -18.46
N THR A 85 6.21 -17.97 -17.80
CA THR A 85 4.93 -17.56 -18.40
C THR A 85 4.23 -16.51 -17.53
N PRO A 86 4.68 -15.23 -17.54
CA PRO A 86 4.19 -14.20 -16.62
C PRO A 86 2.71 -13.85 -16.80
N GLU A 87 2.18 -13.83 -18.02
CA GLU A 87 0.76 -13.56 -18.29
C GLU A 87 -0.13 -14.68 -17.76
N GLU A 88 0.26 -15.94 -18.00
CA GLU A 88 -0.48 -17.11 -17.48
C GLU A 88 -0.45 -17.16 -15.96
N ALA A 89 0.67 -16.79 -15.34
CA ALA A 89 0.78 -16.72 -13.89
C ALA A 89 -0.17 -15.66 -13.30
N VAL A 90 -0.29 -14.47 -13.92
CA VAL A 90 -1.25 -13.45 -13.46
C VAL A 90 -2.69 -13.94 -13.59
N ARG A 91 -3.06 -14.56 -14.73
CA ARG A 91 -4.39 -15.17 -14.92
C ARG A 91 -4.68 -16.23 -13.86
N ALA A 92 -3.73 -17.13 -13.62
CA ALA A 92 -3.86 -18.17 -12.59
C ALA A 92 -3.98 -17.56 -11.18
N GLY A 93 -3.33 -16.43 -10.91
CA GLY A 93 -3.47 -15.68 -9.66
C GLY A 93 -4.88 -15.11 -9.47
N ASP A 94 -5.45 -14.47 -10.49
CA ASP A 94 -6.83 -13.95 -10.48
C ASP A 94 -7.87 -15.08 -10.26
N GLU A 95 -7.71 -16.19 -10.99
CA GLU A 95 -8.56 -17.38 -10.85
C GLU A 95 -8.45 -18.01 -9.45
N LEU A 96 -7.23 -18.07 -8.89
CA LEU A 96 -6.98 -18.63 -7.56
C LEU A 96 -7.62 -17.76 -6.46
N VAL A 97 -7.53 -16.43 -6.56
CA VAL A 97 -8.23 -15.50 -5.66
C VAL A 97 -9.73 -15.66 -5.79
N THR A 98 -10.27 -15.69 -7.01
CA THR A 98 -11.72 -15.87 -7.25
C THR A 98 -12.24 -17.18 -6.64
N ARG A 99 -11.51 -18.29 -6.81
CA ARG A 99 -11.87 -19.56 -6.19
C ARG A 99 -11.82 -19.51 -4.66
N LEU A 100 -10.80 -18.87 -4.09
CA LEU A 100 -10.68 -18.70 -2.64
C LEU A 100 -11.85 -17.90 -2.06
N VAL A 101 -12.20 -16.78 -2.71
CA VAL A 101 -13.36 -15.94 -2.38
C VAL A 101 -14.64 -16.79 -2.37
N GLY A 102 -14.84 -17.60 -3.41
CA GLY A 102 -16.00 -18.51 -3.51
C GLY A 102 -16.02 -19.61 -2.44
N GLU A 103 -14.87 -20.22 -2.12
CA GLU A 103 -14.77 -21.26 -1.09
C GLU A 103 -15.19 -20.75 0.30
N ILE A 104 -14.76 -19.53 0.64
CA ILE A 104 -15.14 -18.84 1.88
C ILE A 104 -16.64 -18.54 1.93
N GLY A 105 -17.32 -18.47 0.78
CA GLY A 105 -18.76 -18.24 0.68
C GLY A 105 -19.14 -16.84 0.17
N TYR A 106 -18.18 -16.07 -0.31
CA TYR A 106 -18.47 -14.81 -0.99
C TYR A 106 -19.05 -15.07 -2.39
N PRO A 107 -19.93 -14.18 -2.90
CA PRO A 107 -20.50 -14.33 -4.24
C PRO A 107 -19.41 -14.17 -5.30
N THR A 108 -19.21 -15.19 -6.14
CA THR A 108 -18.28 -15.15 -7.29
C THR A 108 -18.97 -14.62 -8.55
N GLY A 109 -19.81 -13.61 -8.39
CA GLY A 109 -20.49 -12.94 -9.50
C GLY A 109 -19.49 -12.16 -10.37
N ASN A 110 -19.94 -11.03 -10.92
CA ASN A 110 -19.00 -10.14 -11.57
C ASN A 110 -18.00 -9.55 -10.55
N TYR A 111 -16.93 -8.98 -11.08
CA TYR A 111 -15.88 -8.35 -10.30
C TYR A 111 -16.38 -7.25 -9.35
N ASP A 112 -17.35 -6.43 -9.80
CA ASP A 112 -17.89 -5.33 -9.00
C ASP A 112 -18.69 -5.84 -7.79
N ASP A 113 -19.43 -6.94 -7.94
CA ASP A 113 -20.16 -7.60 -6.85
C ASP A 113 -19.20 -8.17 -5.81
N GLN A 114 -18.09 -8.77 -6.25
CA GLN A 114 -17.04 -9.26 -5.36
C GLN A 114 -16.41 -8.11 -4.57
N VAL A 115 -16.00 -7.04 -5.27
CA VAL A 115 -15.42 -5.84 -4.64
C VAL A 115 -16.39 -5.21 -3.64
N ALA A 116 -17.67 -5.09 -4.01
CA ALA A 116 -18.68 -4.52 -3.13
C ALA A 116 -18.84 -5.35 -1.85
N THR A 117 -18.82 -6.67 -1.98
CA THR A 117 -18.99 -7.57 -0.84
C THR A 117 -17.74 -7.62 0.05
N LEU A 118 -16.57 -7.81 -0.54
CA LEU A 118 -15.28 -7.82 0.17
C LEU A 118 -14.98 -6.50 0.88
N SER A 119 -15.58 -5.38 0.44
CA SER A 119 -15.33 -4.05 1.05
C SER A 119 -15.76 -3.93 2.51
N VAL A 120 -16.56 -4.86 3.02
CA VAL A 120 -17.06 -4.83 4.39
C VAL A 120 -16.04 -5.33 5.40
N GLU A 121 -15.27 -6.39 5.06
CA GLU A 121 -14.28 -7.01 5.94
C GLU A 121 -12.83 -6.83 5.46
N HIS A 122 -12.62 -6.65 4.15
CA HIS A 122 -11.30 -6.61 3.49
C HIS A 122 -11.00 -5.25 2.85
N ALA A 123 -11.53 -4.17 3.42
CA ALA A 123 -11.43 -2.83 2.86
C ALA A 123 -9.98 -2.35 2.63
N ALA A 124 -9.04 -2.75 3.50
CA ALA A 124 -7.66 -2.30 3.45
C ALA A 124 -6.88 -2.84 2.25
N THR A 125 -7.20 -4.06 1.77
CA THR A 125 -6.53 -4.69 0.62
C THR A 125 -7.26 -4.50 -0.71
N LEU A 126 -8.51 -4.03 -0.68
CA LEU A 126 -9.29 -3.82 -1.90
C LEU A 126 -8.67 -2.84 -2.90
N GLY A 127 -7.94 -1.82 -2.46
CA GLY A 127 -7.18 -0.96 -3.37
C GLY A 127 -6.22 -1.77 -4.24
N ARG A 128 -5.44 -2.66 -3.61
CA ARG A 128 -4.49 -3.54 -4.29
C ARG A 128 -5.21 -4.51 -5.21
N TYR A 129 -6.31 -5.12 -4.75
CA TYR A 129 -7.09 -6.03 -5.60
C TYR A 129 -7.56 -5.34 -6.89
N ARG A 130 -7.99 -4.08 -6.80
CA ARG A 130 -8.35 -3.30 -7.99
C ARG A 130 -7.20 -2.97 -8.91
N ASP A 131 -6.05 -2.63 -8.36
CA ASP A 131 -4.85 -2.39 -9.16
C ASP A 131 -4.42 -3.67 -9.89
N ALA A 132 -4.47 -4.82 -9.21
CA ALA A 132 -4.19 -6.13 -9.78
C ALA A 132 -5.13 -6.45 -10.96
N HIS A 133 -6.44 -6.33 -10.73
CA HIS A 133 -7.45 -6.63 -11.75
C HIS A 133 -7.35 -5.68 -12.95
N ALA A 134 -7.07 -4.40 -12.72
CA ALA A 134 -6.86 -3.44 -13.81
C ALA A 134 -5.62 -3.79 -14.67
N ILE A 135 -4.56 -4.32 -14.07
CA ILE A 135 -3.39 -4.82 -14.81
C ILE A 135 -3.73 -6.12 -15.54
N PHE A 136 -4.44 -7.05 -14.90
CA PHE A 136 -4.91 -8.29 -15.52
C PHE A 136 -5.73 -8.01 -16.79
N LEU A 137 -6.69 -7.09 -16.75
CA LEU A 137 -7.48 -6.69 -17.93
C LEU A 137 -6.65 -6.04 -19.06
N ARG A 138 -5.47 -5.48 -18.76
CA ARG A 138 -4.51 -5.00 -19.77
C ARG A 138 -3.66 -6.14 -20.30
N ALA A 139 -3.27 -7.08 -19.43
CA ALA A 139 -2.53 -8.29 -19.79
C ALA A 139 -3.31 -9.15 -20.78
N GLU A 140 -4.63 -9.33 -20.56
CA GLU A 140 -5.53 -10.04 -21.50
C GLU A 140 -5.57 -9.39 -22.90
N ARG A 141 -5.17 -8.12 -23.03
CA ARG A 141 -5.08 -7.40 -24.30
C ARG A 141 -3.65 -7.31 -24.83
N GLY A 142 -2.67 -7.91 -24.16
CA GLY A 142 -1.25 -7.82 -24.51
C GLY A 142 -0.64 -6.43 -24.26
N GLU A 143 -1.26 -5.60 -23.41
CA GLU A 143 -0.88 -4.21 -23.18
C GLU A 143 -0.09 -4.02 -21.87
N ALA A 144 0.22 -5.09 -21.13
CA ALA A 144 0.91 -5.03 -19.85
C ALA A 144 2.39 -5.44 -19.99
N SER A 145 3.28 -4.64 -19.40
CA SER A 145 4.70 -4.99 -19.26
C SER A 145 4.90 -6.06 -18.18
N THR A 146 5.98 -6.85 -18.27
CA THR A 146 6.33 -7.87 -17.26
C THR A 146 6.43 -7.30 -15.84
N GLU A 147 6.91 -6.06 -15.69
CA GLU A 147 6.96 -5.39 -14.38
C GLU A 147 5.57 -5.09 -13.83
N GLN A 148 4.62 -4.68 -14.67
CA GLN A 148 3.22 -4.54 -14.26
C GLN A 148 2.63 -5.90 -13.86
N LEU A 149 2.90 -6.97 -14.61
CA LEU A 149 2.46 -8.32 -14.27
C LEU A 149 3.01 -8.76 -12.90
N ARG A 150 4.27 -8.44 -12.61
CA ARG A 150 4.88 -8.68 -11.29
C ARG A 150 4.14 -7.92 -10.19
N GLN A 151 3.79 -6.66 -10.43
CA GLN A 151 3.00 -5.86 -9.48
C GLN A 151 1.60 -6.43 -9.25
N ALA A 152 0.93 -6.91 -10.31
CA ALA A 152 -0.37 -7.56 -10.20
C ALA A 152 -0.31 -8.78 -9.26
N LEU A 153 0.69 -9.65 -9.40
CA LEU A 153 0.86 -10.79 -8.48
C LEU A 153 1.11 -10.36 -7.04
N VAL A 154 1.89 -9.30 -6.79
CA VAL A 154 2.09 -8.76 -5.43
C VAL A 154 0.77 -8.25 -4.85
N HIS A 155 -0.03 -7.56 -5.66
CA HIS A 155 -1.32 -7.03 -5.25
C HIS A 155 -2.35 -8.13 -4.97
N TYR A 156 -2.46 -9.15 -5.84
CA TYR A 156 -3.27 -10.33 -5.57
C TYR A 156 -2.82 -11.06 -4.31
N ARG A 157 -1.50 -11.20 -4.09
CA ARG A 157 -0.97 -11.87 -2.88
C ARG A 157 -1.42 -11.20 -1.60
N ALA A 158 -1.50 -9.86 -1.59
CA ALA A 158 -1.89 -9.13 -0.39
C ALA A 158 -3.32 -9.48 0.03
N LEU A 159 -4.27 -9.53 -0.90
CA LEU A 159 -5.64 -9.97 -0.62
C LEU A 159 -5.68 -11.48 -0.31
N PHE A 160 -4.95 -12.29 -1.08
CA PHE A 160 -4.92 -13.74 -0.91
C PHE A 160 -4.45 -14.16 0.48
N ALA A 161 -3.38 -13.54 1.00
CA ALA A 161 -2.87 -13.81 2.34
C ALA A 161 -3.91 -13.44 3.41
N GLU A 162 -4.51 -12.25 3.30
CA GLU A 162 -5.56 -11.81 4.21
C GLU A 162 -6.76 -12.79 4.24
N LEU A 163 -7.19 -13.29 3.07
CA LEU A 163 -8.27 -14.28 2.96
C LEU A 163 -7.90 -15.66 3.50
N LEU A 164 -6.62 -16.05 3.44
CA LEU A 164 -6.12 -17.26 4.10
C LEU A 164 -6.06 -17.11 5.62
N GLY A 165 -6.16 -15.90 6.15
CA GLY A 165 -5.93 -15.60 7.56
C GLY A 165 -4.45 -15.50 7.93
N ASP A 166 -3.57 -15.52 6.92
CA ASP A 166 -2.15 -15.24 7.09
C ASP A 166 -1.98 -13.72 6.91
N GLU A 167 -1.73 -12.98 7.99
CA GLU A 167 -1.39 -11.55 7.88
C GLU A 167 -0.30 -11.40 6.80
N PRO A 168 -0.46 -10.52 5.80
CA PRO A 168 0.40 -10.51 4.62
C PRO A 168 1.85 -10.41 5.04
N VAL A 169 2.61 -11.50 4.85
CA VAL A 169 4.07 -11.52 5.01
C VAL A 169 4.58 -10.30 4.25
N PRO A 170 5.19 -9.29 4.90
CA PRO A 170 5.68 -8.13 4.17
C PRO A 170 6.60 -8.64 3.06
N ALA A 171 6.36 -8.19 1.83
CA ALA A 171 7.33 -8.41 0.77
C ALA A 171 8.65 -7.87 1.31
N ALA A 172 9.64 -8.75 1.46
CA ALA A 172 10.91 -8.45 2.12
C ALA A 172 11.38 -7.04 1.73
N GLU A 173 11.23 -6.11 2.66
CA GLU A 173 11.96 -4.86 2.57
C GLU A 173 13.43 -5.28 2.60
N PRO A 174 14.27 -4.82 1.66
CA PRO A 174 15.69 -5.05 1.80
C PRO A 174 16.10 -4.42 3.13
N GLU A 175 16.57 -5.27 4.04
CA GLU A 175 17.10 -4.93 5.35
C GLU A 175 17.86 -3.60 5.27
N ARG A 176 17.22 -2.51 5.73
CA ARG A 176 17.94 -1.34 6.22
C ARG A 176 18.36 -1.59 7.65
N GLU A 177 19.01 -2.74 7.89
CA GLU A 177 19.64 -3.06 9.16
C GLU A 177 21.15 -2.82 9.03
N ALA A 178 21.56 -1.55 8.89
CA ALA A 178 22.95 -1.13 9.08
C ALA A 178 23.12 0.40 9.22
N ALA A 179 22.18 1.12 9.82
CA ALA A 179 22.40 2.55 10.09
C ALA A 179 21.53 3.09 11.23
N HIS A 180 21.50 2.47 12.40
CA HIS A 180 21.17 3.16 13.68
C HIS A 180 21.59 2.37 14.94
N ARG A 181 22.65 1.55 14.87
CA ARG A 181 23.36 1.10 16.08
C ARG A 181 24.64 1.93 16.22
N ALA A 182 24.53 3.05 16.93
CA ALA A 182 25.69 3.76 17.43
C ALA A 182 26.50 2.82 18.35
N PRO A 183 27.83 2.74 18.22
CA PRO A 183 28.64 2.05 19.21
C PRO A 183 28.73 2.90 20.49
N GLU A 184 28.46 2.29 21.63
CA GLU A 184 28.81 2.85 22.94
C GLU A 184 30.33 3.10 23.02
N PRO A 185 30.80 4.22 23.58
CA PRO A 185 32.21 4.44 23.79
C PRO A 185 32.65 3.73 25.08
N ASP A 186 33.29 2.58 24.93
CA ASP A 186 34.13 1.98 25.97
C ASP A 186 35.57 2.47 25.76
N ALA A 187 36.01 3.43 26.58
CA ALA A 187 37.41 3.59 27.02
C ALA A 187 37.59 4.86 27.87
N ALA A 188 37.98 4.67 29.13
CA ALA A 188 38.94 5.56 29.77
C ALA A 188 39.80 4.78 30.78
N PRO A 189 41.11 4.68 30.58
CA PRO A 189 42.06 4.73 31.67
C PRO A 189 42.61 6.18 31.79
N GLU A 190 42.67 6.68 33.01
CA GLU A 190 43.27 7.99 33.33
C GLU A 190 44.77 8.03 32.98
N PRO A 191 45.31 9.16 32.49
CA PRO A 191 46.74 9.32 32.30
C PRO A 191 47.41 9.92 33.55
N ASP A 192 48.42 9.22 34.05
CA ASP A 192 49.31 9.66 35.13
C ASP A 192 50.06 10.96 34.75
N ALA A 193 50.04 11.90 35.69
CA ALA A 193 50.79 13.14 35.62
C ALA A 193 52.24 12.92 36.05
N GLN A 194 53.21 13.06 35.13
CA GLN A 194 54.55 13.62 35.40
C GLN A 194 55.43 13.55 34.14
N SER A 195 55.65 14.70 33.51
CA SER A 195 56.97 15.23 33.09
C SER A 195 56.80 16.29 32.00
N ARG A 196 56.87 17.54 32.43
CA ARG A 196 57.24 18.70 31.57
C ARG A 196 58.70 18.56 31.13
N PRO A 197 59.07 19.06 29.95
CA PRO A 197 59.65 20.42 29.91
C PRO A 197 59.27 21.28 28.69
N GLU A 198 59.26 22.59 28.91
CA GLU A 198 59.34 23.70 27.92
C GLU A 198 60.83 24.06 27.64
N PRO A 199 61.25 24.94 26.67
CA PRO A 199 60.49 25.95 25.89
C PRO A 199 60.85 26.16 24.37
N ALA A 200 59.98 26.95 23.71
CA ALA A 200 59.96 27.89 22.52
C ALA A 200 61.22 28.20 21.62
N PRO A 201 61.17 29.07 20.55
CA PRO A 201 60.08 29.86 19.91
C PRO A 201 60.06 30.00 18.34
N GLU A 202 58.99 30.65 17.82
CA GLU A 202 58.80 31.51 16.60
C GLU A 202 59.22 31.04 15.17
N SER A 203 58.36 31.16 14.14
CA SER A 203 58.16 32.43 13.39
C SER A 203 56.90 32.43 12.49
N ARG A 204 56.16 33.55 12.48
CA ARG A 204 55.17 34.01 11.46
C ARG A 204 55.91 34.72 10.28
N PRO A 205 55.29 35.24 9.19
CA PRO A 205 53.86 35.35 8.81
C PRO A 205 53.51 35.03 7.31
N GLU A 206 52.19 35.11 7.03
CA GLU A 206 51.38 35.34 5.80
C GLU A 206 52.03 35.95 4.52
N PRO A 207 51.44 35.80 3.29
CA PRO A 207 50.14 36.42 2.95
C PRO A 207 49.23 35.71 1.91
N ALA A 208 47.92 35.99 1.96
CA ALA A 208 46.99 35.92 0.82
C ALA A 208 47.05 37.25 0.00
N PRO A 209 46.27 37.56 -1.07
CA PRO A 209 45.21 36.82 -1.77
C PRO A 209 45.30 36.94 -3.32
N ARG A 210 44.29 36.44 -4.07
CA ARG A 210 43.50 37.20 -5.06
C ARG A 210 42.54 36.29 -5.84
N ALA A 211 41.25 36.55 -5.71
CA ALA A 211 40.21 36.19 -6.65
C ALA A 211 39.88 37.42 -7.53
N HIS A 212 39.57 37.21 -8.81
CA HIS A 212 38.84 38.14 -9.69
C HIS A 212 38.31 37.39 -10.94
N PRO A 213 37.32 37.95 -11.67
CA PRO A 213 35.95 37.44 -11.67
C PRO A 213 35.42 37.27 -13.12
N ASP A 214 34.10 37.29 -13.29
CA ASP A 214 33.30 37.23 -14.53
C ASP A 214 33.04 35.83 -15.10
N GLY A 215 31.83 35.48 -15.53
CA GLY A 215 30.65 36.31 -15.71
C GLY A 215 29.90 35.87 -16.98
N ARG A 216 28.76 35.21 -16.76
CA ARG A 216 27.59 35.12 -17.66
C ARG A 216 27.54 34.00 -18.71
N PRO A 217 26.31 33.58 -19.08
CA PRO A 217 26.01 32.29 -19.70
C PRO A 217 25.91 32.39 -21.23
N VAL A 218 26.04 31.25 -21.92
CA VAL A 218 25.75 31.12 -23.35
C VAL A 218 24.48 30.28 -23.53
N ILE A 219 23.43 30.89 -24.07
CA ILE A 219 22.24 30.25 -24.65
C ILE A 219 22.27 30.55 -26.15
N ARG A 220 22.12 29.54 -27.02
CA ARG A 220 21.20 29.53 -28.19
C ARG A 220 21.31 28.23 -29.03
N PRO A 221 20.37 27.95 -29.96
CA PRO A 221 19.70 26.65 -30.05
C PRO A 221 19.82 25.99 -31.44
N ASP A 222 19.06 24.92 -31.62
CA ASP A 222 18.51 24.34 -32.86
C ASP A 222 19.46 23.90 -33.97
N ASN A 223 19.45 22.59 -34.25
CA ASN A 223 19.69 22.11 -35.62
C ASN A 223 18.61 21.08 -36.02
N GLN A 224 17.73 21.50 -36.92
CA GLN A 224 16.92 20.65 -37.76
C GLN A 224 17.80 19.92 -38.78
N SER A 225 17.57 18.63 -39.00
CA SER A 225 17.80 18.02 -40.31
C SER A 225 16.77 16.91 -40.53
N ALA A 226 15.92 17.14 -41.52
CA ALA A 226 14.90 16.23 -42.03
C ALA A 226 15.53 15.04 -42.80
N PRO A 227 14.79 13.93 -42.97
CA PRO A 227 15.30 12.70 -43.56
C PRO A 227 15.27 12.69 -45.11
N ARG A 228 15.98 11.70 -45.66
CA ARG A 228 16.14 11.38 -47.09
C ARG A 228 14.87 10.83 -47.75
#